data_AF-A0A9X3QNT8-F1
#
_entry.id   AF-A0A9X3QNT8-F1
#
_cell.length_a   1.000
_cell.length_b   1.000
_cell.length_c   1.000
_cell.angle_alpha   90.00
_cell.angle_beta   90.00
_cell.angle_gamma   90.00
#
_symmetry.space_group_name_H-M   'P 1'
#
loop_
_entity.id
_entity.type
_entity.pdbx_description
1 polymer ?
#
loop_
_entity_poly.entity_id
_entity_poly.type
_entity_poly.pdbx_seq_one_letter_code
_entity_poly.pdbx_strand_id
1 'polypeptide(L)'
;MRKQYHFRKVENDTYIWDVDNLVELTRNFKVKEILLSEIKELNEPYWYPDSHPTTQDIIDHMILIQEADLSYPIIICSQGRIMDGMHRVGKAKILGKFKIRAVQFDKDPQPDYINVEEDELSYDD
;
A
#
# COMPACT_ATOMS: atom_id res chain seq x y z
N MET A 1 11.57 4.14 8.81
CA MET A 1 10.85 3.73 7.58
C MET A 1 10.62 5.02 6.83
N ARG A 2 10.79 5.10 5.51
CA ARG A 2 10.50 6.35 4.79
C ARG A 2 9.02 6.71 5.01
N LYS A 3 8.72 7.96 5.38
CA LYS A 3 7.36 8.47 5.49
C LYS A 3 6.54 8.26 4.20
N GLN A 4 5.35 7.71 4.34
CA GLN A 4 4.44 7.41 3.23
C GLN A 4 2.99 7.65 3.62
N TYR A 5 2.17 7.97 2.62
CA TYR A 5 0.72 8.14 2.77
C TYR A 5 -0.02 7.25 1.75
N HIS A 6 -1.14 6.68 2.17
CA HIS A 6 -2.08 5.99 1.31
C HIS A 6 -3.21 6.93 0.91
N PHE A 7 -3.38 7.17 -0.39
CA PHE A 7 -4.46 7.98 -0.93
C PHE A 7 -5.54 7.10 -1.53
N ARG A 8 -6.81 7.45 -1.31
CA ARG A 8 -7.96 6.79 -1.94
C ARG A 8 -9.05 7.79 -2.25
N LYS A 9 -9.52 7.79 -3.50
CA LYS A 9 -10.74 8.52 -3.88
C LYS A 9 -11.98 7.78 -3.36
N VAL A 10 -12.84 8.49 -2.63
CA VAL A 10 -14.13 8.04 -2.11
C VAL A 10 -15.18 9.07 -2.52
N GLU A 11 -16.01 8.73 -3.49
CA GLU A 11 -16.95 9.67 -4.12
C GLU A 11 -16.24 10.93 -4.65
N ASN A 12 -16.46 12.08 -4.00
CA ASN A 12 -15.86 13.36 -4.37
C ASN A 12 -14.63 13.72 -3.52
N ASP A 13 -14.32 12.92 -2.50
CA ASP A 13 -13.25 13.21 -1.55
C ASP A 13 -12.03 12.31 -1.77
N THR A 14 -10.86 12.81 -1.42
CA THR A 14 -9.63 12.03 -1.31
C THR A 14 -9.32 11.80 0.16
N TYR A 15 -9.37 10.53 0.57
CA TYR A 15 -9.04 10.11 1.92
C TYR A 15 -7.58 9.71 1.97
N ILE A 16 -6.89 10.15 3.03
CA ILE A 16 -5.44 10.00 3.16
C ILE A 16 -5.15 9.38 4.52
N TRP A 17 -4.38 8.30 4.52
CA TRP A 17 -3.89 7.65 5.74
C TRP A 17 -2.37 7.72 5.79
N ASP A 18 -1.86 8.07 6.96
CA ASP A 18 -0.45 7.97 7.31
C ASP A 18 -0.09 6.48 7.48
N VAL A 19 0.87 6.01 6.69
CA VAL A 19 1.29 4.60 6.74
C VAL A 19 1.87 4.23 8.10
N ASP A 20 2.55 5.15 8.79
CA ASP A 20 3.04 4.88 10.15
C ASP A 20 1.89 4.65 11.12
N ASN A 21 0.82 5.44 11.01
CA ASN A 21 -0.39 5.24 11.81
C ASN A 21 -1.06 3.89 11.48
N LEU A 22 -1.13 3.52 10.21
CA LEU A 22 -1.64 2.19 9.82
C LEU A 22 -0.82 1.04 10.40
N VAL A 23 0.52 1.18 10.42
CA VAL A 23 1.42 0.20 11.04
C VAL A 23 1.16 0.10 12.54
N GLU A 24 0.99 1.23 13.23
CA GLU A 24 0.66 1.25 14.66
C GLU A 24 -0.69 0.59 14.96
N LEU A 25 -1.72 0.94 14.21
CA LEU A 25 -3.08 0.39 14.36
C LEU A 25 -3.12 -1.13 14.14
N THR A 26 -2.26 -1.64 13.25
CA THR A 26 -2.23 -3.07 12.90
C THR A 26 -1.15 -3.87 13.63
N ARG A 27 -0.35 -3.26 14.51
CA ARG A 27 0.80 -3.88 15.18
C ARG A 27 0.47 -5.21 15.87
N ASN A 28 -0.73 -5.31 16.45
CA ASN A 28 -1.18 -6.49 17.21
C ASN A 28 -2.17 -7.38 16.42
N PHE A 29 -2.37 -7.10 15.13
CA PHE A 29 -3.30 -7.90 14.33
C PHE A 29 -2.72 -9.29 14.07
N LYS A 30 -3.61 -10.28 13.98
CA LYS A 30 -3.22 -11.62 13.58
C LYS A 30 -2.79 -11.60 12.11
N VAL A 31 -1.52 -11.90 11.87
CA VAL A 31 -1.01 -12.08 10.51
C VAL A 31 -1.63 -13.33 9.88
N LYS A 32 -2.10 -13.18 8.64
CA LYS A 32 -2.58 -14.28 7.79
C LYS A 32 -1.79 -14.33 6.49
N GLU A 33 -1.82 -15.48 5.83
CA GLU A 33 -1.37 -15.59 4.44
C GLU A 33 -2.57 -15.48 3.52
N ILE A 34 -2.46 -14.67 2.47
CA ILE A 34 -3.44 -14.58 1.39
C ILE A 34 -2.80 -14.97 0.06
N LEU A 35 -3.61 -15.37 -0.91
CA LEU A 35 -3.10 -15.67 -2.25
C LEU A 35 -2.78 -14.36 -2.98
N LEU A 36 -1.66 -14.33 -3.72
CA LEU A 36 -1.36 -13.18 -4.57
C LEU A 36 -2.44 -12.96 -5.65
N SER A 37 -3.16 -14.02 -6.05
CA SER A 37 -4.28 -13.92 -6.99
C SER A 37 -5.52 -13.23 -6.43
N GLU A 38 -5.61 -13.05 -5.10
CA GLU A 38 -6.71 -12.31 -4.47
C GLU A 38 -6.47 -10.79 -4.49
N ILE A 39 -5.23 -10.36 -4.76
CA ILE A 39 -4.83 -8.96 -4.84
C ILE A 39 -5.13 -8.43 -6.24
N LYS A 40 -6.29 -7.78 -6.37
CA LYS A 40 -6.77 -7.26 -7.67
C LYS A 40 -5.87 -6.17 -8.22
N GLU A 41 -5.35 -5.32 -7.34
CA GLU A 41 -4.48 -4.19 -7.63
C GLU A 41 -3.20 -4.59 -8.37
N LEU A 42 -2.78 -5.85 -8.28
CA LEU A 42 -1.63 -6.36 -9.03
C LEU A 42 -1.84 -6.30 -10.56
N ASN A 43 -3.10 -6.24 -11.01
CA ASN A 43 -3.48 -6.14 -12.41
C ASN A 43 -4.23 -4.83 -12.72
N GLU A 44 -4.08 -3.81 -11.87
CA GLU A 44 -4.63 -2.48 -12.07
C GLU A 44 -3.48 -1.46 -12.26
N PRO A 45 -3.73 -0.28 -12.84
CA PRO A 45 -2.76 0.80 -12.88
C PRO A 45 -2.58 1.43 -11.48
N TYR A 46 -2.10 0.64 -10.51
CA TYR A 46 -2.12 0.98 -9.08
C TYR A 46 -1.35 2.26 -8.74
N TRP A 47 -0.14 2.43 -9.27
CA TRP A 47 0.69 3.61 -8.99
C TRP A 47 0.34 4.82 -9.86
N TYR A 48 -0.26 4.61 -11.04
CA TYR A 48 -0.54 5.64 -12.03
C TYR A 48 -1.97 5.48 -12.60
N PRO A 49 -3.02 5.62 -11.77
CA PRO A 49 -4.39 5.32 -12.20
C PRO A 49 -4.91 6.29 -13.28
N ASP A 50 -4.45 7.54 -13.24
CA ASP A 50 -4.91 8.63 -14.10
C ASP A 50 -3.80 9.12 -15.06
N SER A 51 -2.67 8.42 -15.15
CA SER A 51 -1.51 8.85 -15.96
C SER A 51 -0.68 7.67 -16.50
N HIS A 52 0.34 7.99 -17.30
CA HIS A 52 1.31 7.01 -17.80
C HIS A 52 2.68 7.28 -17.18
N PRO A 53 3.34 6.28 -16.57
CA PRO A 53 4.67 6.47 -16.01
C PRO A 53 5.71 6.64 -17.11
N THR A 54 6.74 7.43 -16.82
CA THR A 54 7.97 7.43 -17.60
C THR A 54 8.77 6.15 -17.34
N THR A 55 9.78 5.88 -18.17
CA THR A 55 10.72 4.78 -17.91
C THR A 55 11.43 4.94 -16.56
N GLN A 56 11.74 6.18 -16.15
CA GLN A 56 12.42 6.45 -14.88
C GLN A 56 11.51 6.10 -13.69
N ASP A 57 10.23 6.49 -13.75
CA ASP A 57 9.22 6.15 -12.76
C ASP A 57 9.12 4.63 -12.52
N ILE A 58 9.16 3.84 -13.60
CA ILE A 58 9.15 2.38 -13.53
C ILE A 58 10.43 1.87 -12.84
N ILE A 59 11.60 2.40 -13.20
CA ILE A 59 12.89 2.02 -12.60
C ILE A 59 12.87 2.29 -11.09
N ASP A 60 12.35 3.45 -10.67
CA ASP A 60 12.28 3.82 -9.26
C ASP A 60 11.41 2.84 -8.46
N HIS A 61 10.26 2.42 -9.00
CA HIS A 61 9.47 1.35 -8.39
C HIS A 61 10.16 -0.01 -8.39
N MET A 62 10.93 -0.35 -9.43
CA MET A 62 11.71 -1.59 -9.46
C MET A 62 12.78 -1.63 -8.37
N ILE A 63 13.41 -0.49 -8.05
CA ILE A 63 14.36 -0.38 -6.94
C ILE A 63 13.63 -0.64 -5.60
N LEU A 64 12.51 0.06 -5.36
CA LEU A 64 11.71 -0.14 -4.15
C LEU A 64 11.20 -1.58 -3.99
N ILE A 65 10.79 -2.22 -5.09
CA ILE A 65 10.42 -3.64 -5.11
C ILE A 65 11.60 -4.52 -4.69
N GLN A 66 12.81 -4.27 -5.20
CA GLN A 66 13.98 -5.06 -4.84
C GLN A 66 14.37 -4.87 -3.36
N GLU A 67 14.24 -3.67 -2.83
CA GLU A 67 14.59 -3.33 -1.45
C GLU A 67 13.54 -3.76 -0.42
N ALA A 68 12.27 -3.92 -0.85
CA ALA A 68 11.16 -4.24 0.04
C ALA A 68 11.41 -5.50 0.90
N ASP A 69 11.21 -5.41 2.22
CA ASP A 69 11.37 -6.55 3.13
C ASP A 69 10.06 -7.34 3.29
N LEU A 70 10.08 -8.62 2.91
CA LEU A 70 8.94 -9.54 3.03
C LEU A 70 8.72 -10.08 4.45
N SER A 71 9.57 -9.72 5.41
CA SER A 71 9.36 -10.02 6.82
C SER A 71 8.20 -9.23 7.43
N TYR A 72 7.77 -8.13 6.80
CA TYR A 72 6.65 -7.30 7.23
C TYR A 72 5.38 -7.59 6.41
N PRO A 73 4.21 -7.82 7.05
CA PRO A 73 2.96 -8.08 6.35
C PRO A 73 2.44 -6.84 5.62
N ILE A 74 1.77 -7.04 4.48
CA ILE A 74 1.02 -5.96 3.81
C ILE A 74 -0.23 -5.59 4.62
N ILE A 75 -0.75 -4.37 4.44
CA ILE A 75 -1.94 -3.88 5.13
C ILE A 75 -3.11 -3.81 4.15
N ILE A 76 -4.24 -4.41 4.53
CA ILE A 76 -5.43 -4.54 3.71
C ILE A 76 -6.63 -3.91 4.44
N CYS A 77 -7.47 -3.18 3.72
CA CYS A 77 -8.70 -2.62 4.27
C CYS A 77 -9.80 -3.69 4.40
N SER A 78 -10.90 -3.37 5.06
CA SER A 78 -12.07 -4.24 5.26
C SER A 78 -12.66 -4.81 3.96
N GLN A 79 -12.52 -4.11 2.85
CA GLN A 79 -12.98 -4.55 1.53
C GLN A 79 -11.97 -5.43 0.76
N GLY A 80 -10.81 -5.76 1.36
CA GLY A 80 -9.80 -6.58 0.71
C GLY A 80 -8.85 -5.82 -0.23
N ARG A 81 -8.86 -4.48 -0.18
CA ARG A 81 -7.98 -3.61 -0.97
C ARG A 81 -6.70 -3.24 -0.21
N ILE A 82 -5.59 -3.07 -0.90
CA ILE A 82 -4.31 -2.67 -0.31
C ILE A 82 -4.40 -1.24 0.24
N MET A 83 -3.89 -1.06 1.45
CA MET A 83 -3.56 0.24 2.03
C MET A 83 -2.05 0.47 2.05
N ASP A 84 -1.25 -0.58 2.26
CA ASP A 84 0.21 -0.49 2.22
C ASP A 84 0.81 -1.85 1.78
N GLY A 85 1.91 -1.77 1.03
CA GLY A 85 2.75 -2.94 0.71
C GLY A 85 2.75 -3.41 -0.73
N MET A 86 2.28 -2.62 -1.71
CA MET A 86 2.32 -3.01 -3.12
C MET A 86 3.73 -3.38 -3.61
N HIS A 87 4.78 -2.69 -3.16
CA HIS A 87 6.16 -3.09 -3.51
C HIS A 87 6.53 -4.48 -2.98
N ARG A 88 6.04 -4.87 -1.79
CA ARG A 88 6.20 -6.23 -1.24
C ARG A 88 5.41 -7.27 -2.04
N VAL A 89 4.21 -6.91 -2.51
CA VAL A 89 3.43 -7.75 -3.43
C VAL A 89 4.21 -7.99 -4.72
N GLY A 90 4.75 -6.92 -5.33
CA GLY A 90 5.59 -7.01 -6.52
C GLY A 90 6.81 -7.91 -6.31
N LYS A 91 7.52 -7.75 -5.18
CA LYS A 91 8.68 -8.59 -4.84
C LYS A 91 8.30 -10.05 -4.68
N ALA A 92 7.21 -10.33 -3.97
CA ALA A 92 6.70 -11.69 -3.81
C ALA A 92 6.37 -12.35 -5.15
N LYS A 93 5.78 -11.58 -6.08
CA LYS A 93 5.46 -12.04 -7.43
C LYS A 93 6.71 -12.36 -8.26
N ILE A 94 7.72 -11.49 -8.25
CA ILE A 94 9.01 -11.70 -8.93
C ILE A 94 9.71 -12.97 -8.41
N LEU A 95 9.66 -13.20 -7.09
CA LEU A 95 10.23 -14.38 -6.45
C LEU A 95 9.39 -15.66 -6.66
N GLY A 96 8.34 -15.63 -7.48
CA GLY A 96 7.51 -16.81 -7.77
C GLY A 96 6.70 -17.31 -6.59
N LYS A 97 6.45 -16.47 -5.56
CA LYS A 97 5.61 -16.86 -4.42
C LYS A 97 4.15 -16.95 -4.85
N PHE A 98 3.39 -17.80 -4.18
CA PHE A 98 1.93 -17.91 -4.36
C PHE A 98 1.14 -17.12 -3.32
N LYS A 99 1.76 -16.87 -2.17
CA LYS A 99 1.14 -16.24 -1.01
C LYS A 99 2.01 -15.11 -0.47
N ILE A 100 1.36 -14.20 0.25
CA ILE A 100 2.02 -13.13 1.00
C ILE A 100 1.37 -12.96 2.37
N ARG A 101 2.17 -12.53 3.35
CA ARG A 101 1.70 -12.20 4.69
C ARG A 101 0.94 -10.88 4.66
N ALA A 102 -0.22 -10.85 5.28
CA ALA A 102 -1.09 -9.69 5.36
C ALA A 102 -1.72 -9.55 6.75
N VAL A 103 -2.04 -8.32 7.12
CA VAL A 103 -2.98 -7.95 8.18
C VAL A 103 -4.15 -7.22 7.54
N GLN A 104 -5.35 -7.40 8.08
CA GLN A 104 -6.55 -6.81 7.50
C GLN A 104 -7.42 -6.17 8.58
N PHE A 105 -7.92 -4.97 8.29
CA PHE A 105 -8.94 -4.31 9.10
C PHE A 105 -10.30 -5.00 8.94
N ASP A 106 -11.00 -5.25 10.04
CA ASP A 106 -12.42 -5.64 9.96
C ASP A 106 -13.32 -4.44 9.64
N LYS A 107 -12.91 -3.25 10.09
CA LYS A 107 -13.51 -1.95 9.77
C LYS A 107 -12.37 -0.95 9.50
N ASP A 108 -12.48 -0.21 8.41
CA ASP A 108 -11.46 0.77 8.02
C ASP A 108 -11.29 1.85 9.11
N PRO A 109 -10.06 2.25 9.44
CA PRO A 109 -9.82 3.38 10.32
C PRO A 109 -10.26 4.68 9.65
N GLN A 110 -10.54 5.70 10.45
CA GLN A 110 -10.76 7.05 9.91
C GLN A 110 -9.49 7.51 9.18
N PRO A 111 -9.62 8.28 8.08
CA PRO A 111 -8.46 8.89 7.44
C PRO A 111 -7.82 9.92 8.37
N ASP A 112 -6.51 10.07 8.25
CA ASP A 112 -5.74 11.08 8.97
C ASP A 112 -5.98 12.47 8.37
N TYR A 113 -6.20 12.53 7.04
CA TYR A 113 -6.50 13.74 6.30
C TYR A 113 -7.57 13.50 5.22
N ILE A 114 -8.32 14.55 4.87
CA ILE A 114 -9.31 14.54 3.79
C ILE A 114 -9.08 15.76 2.91
N ASN A 115 -8.95 15.55 1.59
CA ASN A 115 -8.78 16.61 0.58
C ASN A 115 -7.58 17.55 0.84
N VAL A 116 -6.50 17.03 1.42
CA VAL A 116 -5.23 17.75 1.59
C VAL A 116 -4.34 17.45 0.39
N GLU A 117 -3.71 18.49 -0.17
CA GLU A 117 -2.78 18.34 -1.29
C GLU A 117 -1.51 17.62 -0.85
N GLU A 118 -0.89 16.86 -1.76
CA GLU A 118 0.27 16.02 -1.43
C GLU A 118 1.45 16.83 -0.88
N ASP A 119 1.65 18.06 -1.35
CA ASP A 119 2.74 18.97 -0.93
C ASP A 119 2.51 19.61 0.45
N GLU A 120 1.30 19.51 1.01
CA GLU A 120 0.98 19.97 2.37
C GLU A 120 1.22 18.90 3.44
N LEU A 121 1.48 17.64 3.04
CA LEU A 121 1.76 16.54 3.96
C LEU A 121 3.21 16.56 4.45
N SER A 122 3.42 16.26 5.73
CA SER A 122 4.76 16.17 6.31
C SER A 122 5.46 14.89 5.85
N TYR A 123 6.55 15.03 5.09
CA TYR A 123 7.43 13.91 4.70
C TYR A 123 8.76 13.91 5.47
N ASP A 124 8.95 14.90 6.36
CA ASP A 124 10.12 14.98 7.23
C ASP A 124 9.98 13.97 8.39
N ASP A 125 11.00 13.12 8.54
CA ASP A 125 11.15 12.12 9.62
C ASP A 125 11.45 12.78 10.99
#